data_AF-A0A7S4RCZ9-F1
#
_entry.id   AF-A0A7S4RCZ9-F1
#
_cell.length_a   1.000
_cell.length_b   1.000
_cell.length_c   1.000
_cell.angle_alpha   90.00
_cell.angle_beta   90.00
_cell.angle_gamma   90.00
#
_symmetry.space_group_name_H-M   'P 1'
#
loop_
_entity.id
_entity.type
_entity.pdbx_description
1 polymer ?
#
loop_
_entity_poly.entity_id
_entity_poly.type
_entity_poly.pdbx_seq_one_letter_code
_entity_poly.pdbx_strand_id
1 'polypeptide(L)'
;LKPPLGRAHAALGRAAAMLLAVRPADTDLSGLRRLARPSGHARRPQAEGPLQHPLGAAASCSSAAPVRREASAWGWGCAHAAIGVVAARAAGRRRGARARVVAAGAGAAPPPATPEELRALRLKDLKRALATAGLDVSGCFDKESLFELLKPEGVTERVLASLQAVAEASKPKVYSVPLVVEENTFIALDLKLGPNSAVARFMVDTSTPFTTILEDWAKRLGAIGVSGVNPPQVSLGSAYLGDLDCGEFRAVPVVMAVPPGCCGVLSLDFLSRFDWEFDVQNCQVQVAKVPTDTAVPVPFDITSLRKVPFELKVAKNMSMGGMEIKLLKAPVKMGRQGAAAAEMLLGSLGSFSLDCEAYLFFASVSACSKDAAEALALGGEDYPGKGKQMITPDGKSQTFQDYGLSLAVGDGPDGPVAVNAEVCVDHPGLQKLAFNTGVPTAILGLDVLGRSRMVFSPREMCIWMQPDLG
;
A
#
# COMPACT_ATOMS: atom_id res chain seq x y z
N LEU A 1 32.62 -10.01 -54.98
CA LEU A 1 31.60 -10.62 -55.86
C LEU A 1 30.69 -11.50 -54.99
N LYS A 2 29.42 -11.10 -54.83
CA LYS A 2 28.35 -11.90 -54.17
C LYS A 2 28.08 -13.20 -54.95
N PRO A 3 27.50 -14.23 -54.31
CA PRO A 3 26.08 -14.57 -54.61
C PRO A 3 25.32 -15.07 -53.33
N PRO A 4 24.05 -15.54 -53.39
CA PRO A 4 22.91 -14.74 -52.97
C PRO A 4 22.04 -15.35 -51.85
N LEU A 5 21.17 -14.48 -51.32
CA LEU A 5 20.07 -14.75 -50.40
C LEU A 5 18.99 -15.67 -50.99
N GLY A 6 18.48 -16.60 -50.17
CA GLY A 6 17.33 -17.44 -50.47
C GLY A 6 16.58 -17.89 -49.21
N ARG A 7 15.61 -17.06 -48.81
CA ARG A 7 14.31 -17.37 -48.15
C ARG A 7 14.22 -18.53 -47.14
N ALA A 8 14.02 -18.17 -45.86
CA ALA A 8 13.30 -18.99 -44.89
C ALA A 8 12.28 -18.12 -44.13
N HIS A 9 11.07 -18.03 -44.67
CA HIS A 9 9.86 -17.55 -43.99
C HIS A 9 8.77 -18.57 -44.30
N ALA A 10 8.51 -19.49 -43.36
CA ALA A 10 7.26 -20.26 -43.24
C ALA A 10 7.41 -21.33 -42.14
N ALA A 11 7.27 -20.97 -40.87
CA ALA A 11 6.88 -21.89 -39.79
C ALA A 11 6.62 -21.11 -38.51
N LEU A 12 5.38 -20.67 -38.30
CA LEU A 12 4.72 -20.50 -36.98
C LEU A 12 3.31 -19.95 -37.22
N GLY A 13 2.48 -20.79 -37.82
CA GLY A 13 1.05 -20.59 -37.93
C GLY A 13 0.41 -21.97 -37.83
N ARG A 14 0.00 -22.35 -36.60
CA ARG A 14 -0.99 -23.37 -36.22
C ARG A 14 -0.75 -23.84 -34.79
N ALA A 15 -1.29 -23.09 -33.83
CA ALA A 15 -1.65 -23.59 -32.50
C ALA A 15 -2.77 -22.71 -31.91
N ALA A 16 -3.83 -22.51 -32.70
CA ALA A 16 -5.06 -21.84 -32.27
C ALA A 16 -6.24 -22.62 -32.86
N ALA A 17 -6.59 -23.73 -32.21
CA ALA A 17 -7.90 -24.41 -32.29
C ALA A 17 -7.82 -25.76 -31.55
N MET A 18 -8.07 -25.77 -30.24
CA MET A 18 -8.72 -26.87 -29.51
C MET A 18 -8.66 -26.60 -28.01
N LEU A 19 -9.77 -26.12 -27.43
CA LEU A 19 -10.30 -26.44 -26.09
C LEU A 19 -11.27 -25.33 -25.63
N LEU A 20 -12.47 -25.35 -26.21
CA LEU A 20 -13.67 -24.78 -25.60
C LEU A 20 -14.61 -25.95 -25.32
N ALA A 21 -14.63 -26.40 -24.06
CA ALA A 21 -15.77 -27.04 -23.39
C ALA A 21 -15.33 -27.56 -22.00
N VAL A 22 -15.33 -26.69 -20.98
CA VAL A 22 -15.42 -27.13 -19.58
C VAL A 22 -16.65 -26.45 -18.99
N ARG A 23 -17.68 -27.27 -18.71
CA ARG A 23 -18.88 -26.88 -17.98
C ARG A 23 -18.53 -26.60 -16.52
N PRO A 24 -19.21 -25.67 -15.83
CA PRO A 24 -19.07 -25.51 -14.40
C PRO A 24 -19.61 -26.74 -13.68
N ALA A 25 -18.83 -27.27 -12.73
CA ALA A 25 -19.24 -28.34 -11.84
C ALA A 25 -20.21 -27.78 -10.79
N ASP A 26 -21.39 -28.39 -10.70
CA ASP A 26 -22.34 -28.22 -9.61
C ASP A 26 -21.72 -28.76 -8.31
N THR A 27 -21.48 -27.90 -7.32
CA THR A 27 -21.28 -28.32 -5.93
C THR A 27 -22.63 -28.56 -5.28
N ASP A 28 -23.04 -29.82 -5.26
CA ASP A 28 -24.18 -30.37 -4.52
C ASP A 28 -23.88 -30.37 -3.01
N LEU A 29 -24.67 -29.62 -2.24
CA LEU A 29 -24.60 -29.52 -0.77
C LEU A 29 -25.72 -30.33 -0.08
N SER A 30 -26.20 -31.42 -0.69
CA SER A 30 -27.21 -32.29 -0.09
C SER A 30 -26.60 -33.53 0.59
N GLY A 31 -25.81 -33.32 1.65
CA GLY A 31 -25.01 -34.40 2.26
C GLY A 31 -24.97 -34.47 3.78
N LEU A 32 -25.91 -33.89 4.53
CA LEU A 32 -25.93 -34.04 6.01
C LEU A 32 -27.36 -34.14 6.58
N ARG A 33 -28.01 -35.29 6.35
CA ARG A 33 -29.13 -35.77 7.17
C ARG A 33 -29.12 -37.30 7.24
N ARG A 34 -28.67 -37.86 8.37
CA ARG A 34 -29.34 -38.95 9.14
C ARG A 34 -28.40 -39.54 10.19
N LEU A 35 -29.04 -40.06 11.26
CA LEU A 35 -28.54 -40.82 12.42
C LEU A 35 -28.01 -39.92 13.55
N ALA A 36 -28.51 -39.94 14.79
CA ALA A 36 -29.35 -40.92 15.49
C ALA A 36 -30.17 -40.28 16.63
N ARG A 37 -31.37 -40.81 16.86
CA ARG A 37 -32.03 -40.92 18.19
C ARG A 37 -31.97 -42.41 18.56
N PRO A 38 -31.84 -42.80 19.84
CA PRO A 38 -33.04 -43.03 20.67
C PRO A 38 -32.83 -42.63 22.16
N SER A 39 -33.78 -41.93 22.78
CA SER A 39 -34.84 -42.42 23.70
C SER A 39 -34.41 -42.68 25.15
N GLY A 40 -35.08 -42.05 26.12
CA GLY A 40 -35.06 -42.47 27.52
C GLY A 40 -35.66 -41.47 28.53
N HIS A 41 -36.93 -41.68 28.85
CA HIS A 41 -37.66 -41.44 30.12
C HIS A 41 -37.19 -40.34 31.12
N ALA A 42 -37.99 -39.30 31.40
CA ALA A 42 -39.17 -39.23 32.28
C ALA A 42 -38.85 -38.74 33.71
N ARG A 43 -39.43 -37.59 34.12
CA ARG A 43 -40.15 -37.34 35.40
C ARG A 43 -40.46 -35.84 35.59
N ARG A 44 -41.75 -35.52 35.76
CA ARG A 44 -42.30 -34.37 36.51
C ARG A 44 -42.43 -34.78 37.99
N PRO A 45 -42.41 -33.84 38.97
CA PRO A 45 -43.64 -33.17 39.47
C PRO A 45 -43.43 -31.64 39.70
N GLN A 46 -44.41 -30.75 39.46
CA GLN A 46 -45.53 -30.27 40.33
C GLN A 46 -45.13 -29.45 41.58
N ALA A 47 -45.59 -28.18 41.61
CA ALA A 47 -46.11 -27.36 42.74
C ALA A 47 -46.28 -25.90 42.22
N GLU A 48 -47.48 -25.36 41.97
CA GLU A 48 -48.47 -24.75 42.89
C GLU A 48 -47.94 -23.62 43.79
N GLY A 49 -48.52 -22.42 43.64
CA GLY A 49 -48.34 -21.28 44.56
C GLY A 49 -48.58 -19.90 43.92
N PRO A 50 -49.68 -19.18 44.25
CA PRO A 50 -50.11 -17.94 43.58
C PRO A 50 -49.67 -16.67 44.33
N LEU A 51 -49.78 -15.49 43.70
CA LEU A 51 -50.50 -14.29 44.20
C LEU A 51 -50.18 -12.99 43.42
N GLN A 52 -51.28 -12.29 43.10
CA GLN A 52 -51.47 -10.83 43.06
C GLN A 52 -50.99 -9.96 41.87
N HIS A 53 -52.00 -9.61 41.06
CA HIS A 53 -52.16 -8.32 40.35
C HIS A 53 -52.33 -7.15 41.35
N PRO A 54 -52.04 -5.87 40.99
CA PRO A 54 -53.02 -5.09 40.22
C PRO A 54 -52.47 -4.15 39.12
N LEU A 55 -53.26 -4.10 38.04
CA LEU A 55 -53.78 -2.94 37.31
C LEU A 55 -52.84 -1.82 36.82
N GLY A 56 -52.88 -1.58 35.51
CA GLY A 56 -52.70 -0.23 34.96
C GLY A 56 -52.54 -0.14 33.45
N ALA A 57 -53.64 0.22 32.77
CA ALA A 57 -53.71 0.88 31.46
C ALA A 57 -53.25 0.09 30.21
N ALA A 58 -53.70 0.36 28.99
CA ALA A 58 -54.91 0.95 28.42
C ALA A 58 -54.78 0.70 26.89
N ALA A 59 -55.91 0.50 26.22
CA ALA A 59 -56.16 0.73 24.80
C ALA A 59 -55.16 0.17 23.76
N SER A 60 -55.62 -0.89 23.09
CA SER A 60 -55.26 -1.23 21.72
C SER A 60 -55.74 -0.14 20.74
N CYS A 61 -54.94 0.15 19.72
CA CYS A 61 -55.43 0.32 18.35
C CYS A 61 -54.30 0.16 17.34
N SER A 62 -54.61 -0.67 16.36
CA SER A 62 -53.92 -1.03 15.14
C SER A 62 -53.56 0.16 14.23
N SER A 63 -52.40 0.10 13.58
CA SER A 63 -52.34 0.20 12.11
C SER A 63 -50.96 -0.24 11.60
N ALA A 64 -51.00 -1.20 10.68
CA ALA A 64 -49.89 -1.60 9.86
C ALA A 64 -49.78 -0.65 8.66
N ALA A 65 -48.56 -0.22 8.33
CA ALA A 65 -48.24 0.37 7.03
C ALA A 65 -46.81 -0.03 6.62
N PRO A 66 -46.57 -0.28 5.33
CA PRO A 66 -45.35 -0.93 4.86
C PRO A 66 -44.18 0.05 4.74
N VAL A 67 -43.01 -0.39 5.21
CA VAL A 67 -41.73 0.31 5.04
C VAL A 67 -41.31 0.20 3.57
N ARG A 68 -41.46 1.31 2.84
CA ARG A 68 -40.96 1.52 1.48
C ARG A 68 -39.44 1.71 1.58
N ARG A 69 -38.66 0.80 1.00
CA ARG A 69 -37.20 0.97 0.81
C ARG A 69 -36.97 1.99 -0.31
N GLU A 70 -36.56 3.20 0.04
CA GLU A 70 -35.93 4.12 -0.89
C GLU A 70 -34.44 3.80 -0.97
N ALA A 71 -33.99 3.41 -2.17
CA ALA A 71 -32.59 3.41 -2.53
C ALA A 71 -32.17 4.87 -2.74
N SER A 72 -31.45 5.46 -1.78
CA SER A 72 -30.86 6.78 -1.94
C SER A 72 -29.58 6.66 -2.77
N ALA A 73 -29.69 7.04 -4.04
CA ALA A 73 -28.55 7.41 -4.87
C ALA A 73 -27.91 8.67 -4.27
N TRP A 74 -26.65 8.57 -3.85
CA TRP A 74 -25.88 9.71 -3.38
C TRP A 74 -25.43 10.55 -4.58
N GLY A 75 -26.35 11.37 -5.09
CA GLY A 75 -26.07 12.42 -6.07
C GLY A 75 -25.80 13.74 -5.37
N TRP A 76 -24.53 14.12 -5.22
CA TRP A 76 -24.17 15.46 -4.76
C TRP A 76 -24.13 16.40 -5.97
N GLY A 77 -25.18 17.20 -6.13
CA GLY A 77 -25.18 18.38 -6.97
C GLY A 77 -24.69 19.58 -6.17
N CYS A 78 -23.55 20.15 -6.56
CA CYS A 78 -23.12 21.46 -6.08
C CYS A 78 -23.19 22.45 -7.24
N ALA A 79 -24.21 23.32 -7.19
CA ALA A 79 -24.18 24.60 -7.87
C ALA A 79 -23.40 25.59 -6.99
N HIS A 80 -22.48 26.37 -7.57
CA HIS A 80 -22.38 27.81 -7.29
C HIS A 80 -21.40 28.52 -8.25
N ALA A 81 -21.97 29.51 -8.94
CA ALA A 81 -21.48 30.85 -9.25
C ALA A 81 -19.97 31.11 -9.49
N ALA A 82 -19.71 31.64 -10.67
CA ALA A 82 -18.52 32.41 -11.05
C ALA A 82 -18.35 33.69 -10.20
N ILE A 83 -17.09 34.11 -10.00
CA ILE A 83 -16.61 35.51 -9.98
C ILE A 83 -15.06 35.49 -10.02
N GLY A 84 -14.48 36.26 -10.96
CA GLY A 84 -13.33 37.14 -10.69
C GLY A 84 -11.90 36.62 -10.92
N VAL A 85 -11.33 36.98 -12.07
CA VAL A 85 -9.88 37.04 -12.35
C VAL A 85 -9.26 38.28 -11.66
N VAL A 86 -7.99 38.19 -11.19
CA VAL A 86 -6.86 39.12 -11.46
C VAL A 86 -5.80 39.17 -10.34
N ALA A 87 -4.54 39.10 -10.81
CA ALA A 87 -3.27 39.63 -10.28
C ALA A 87 -2.44 38.79 -9.29
N ALA A 88 -1.40 38.19 -9.89
CA ALA A 88 -0.14 37.84 -9.27
C ALA A 88 0.54 39.06 -8.58
N ARG A 89 1.15 38.82 -7.42
CA ARG A 89 2.26 39.63 -6.93
C ARG A 89 3.25 38.75 -6.18
N ALA A 90 4.44 38.65 -6.75
CA ALA A 90 5.62 38.04 -6.16
C ALA A 90 6.00 38.77 -4.87
N ALA A 91 6.16 38.02 -3.78
CA ALA A 91 6.81 38.49 -2.57
C ALA A 91 7.69 37.36 -2.02
N GLY A 92 8.98 37.45 -2.30
CA GLY A 92 10.00 36.57 -1.76
C GLY A 92 10.01 36.62 -0.23
N ARG A 93 9.83 35.46 0.40
CA ARG A 93 10.16 35.25 1.80
C ARG A 93 11.32 34.27 1.89
N ARG A 94 12.51 34.82 2.15
CA ARG A 94 13.66 34.10 2.70
C ARG A 94 13.24 33.50 4.04
N ARG A 95 12.90 32.21 4.06
CA ARG A 95 12.88 31.42 5.30
C ARG A 95 14.25 30.77 5.45
N GLY A 96 14.95 31.16 6.51
CA GLY A 96 16.23 30.59 6.89
C GLY A 96 16.10 29.08 7.09
N ALA A 97 16.74 28.32 6.21
CA ALA A 97 17.00 26.92 6.40
C ALA A 97 18.02 26.77 7.55
N ARG A 98 17.52 26.54 8.77
CA ARG A 98 18.30 25.76 9.74
C ARG A 98 18.26 24.32 9.24
N ALA A 99 19.20 23.99 8.36
CA ALA A 99 19.51 22.63 8.00
C ALA A 99 19.88 21.90 9.30
N ARG A 100 18.92 21.15 9.84
CA ARG A 100 19.20 20.11 10.80
C ARG A 100 20.00 19.09 10.01
N VAL A 101 21.32 19.10 10.16
CA VAL A 101 22.17 18.02 9.69
C VAL A 101 21.67 16.77 10.42
N VAL A 102 20.77 16.05 9.75
CA VAL A 102 20.39 14.70 10.15
C VAL A 102 21.69 13.92 10.04
N ALA A 103 22.18 13.45 11.18
CA ALA A 103 23.40 12.66 11.26
C ALA A 103 23.28 11.51 10.26
N ALA A 104 24.08 11.59 9.20
CA ALA A 104 24.22 10.52 8.24
C ALA A 104 24.70 9.27 9.01
N GLY A 105 23.88 8.23 8.99
CA GLY A 105 24.28 6.84 9.23
C GLY A 105 25.05 6.58 10.53
N ALA A 106 24.42 6.75 11.69
CA ALA A 106 24.78 5.91 12.82
C ALA A 106 24.22 4.49 12.55
N GLY A 107 24.82 3.79 11.59
CA GLY A 107 24.57 2.36 11.43
C GLY A 107 24.83 1.73 12.79
N ALA A 108 23.86 0.95 13.29
CA ALA A 108 24.03 0.25 14.56
C ALA A 108 25.35 -0.52 14.51
N ALA A 109 26.30 -0.15 15.38
CA ALA A 109 27.57 -0.84 15.45
C ALA A 109 27.30 -2.34 15.63
N PRO A 110 28.05 -3.23 14.96
CA PRO A 110 27.87 -4.66 15.15
C PRO A 110 27.93 -5.00 16.64
N PRO A 111 27.12 -5.97 17.11
CA PRO A 111 27.18 -6.40 18.51
C PRO A 111 28.61 -6.83 18.85
N PRO A 112 29.09 -6.56 20.08
CA PRO A 112 30.42 -6.99 20.48
C PRO A 112 30.54 -8.51 20.36
N ALA A 113 31.58 -8.98 19.69
CA ALA A 113 31.90 -10.39 19.51
C ALA A 113 32.96 -10.88 20.50
N THR A 114 33.71 -9.95 21.12
CA THR A 114 34.81 -10.27 22.03
C THR A 114 34.60 -9.66 23.43
N PRO A 115 35.21 -10.24 24.48
CA PRO A 115 35.21 -9.65 25.82
C PRO A 115 35.79 -8.23 25.85
N GLU A 116 36.78 -7.95 24.99
CA GLU A 116 37.43 -6.64 24.86
C GLU A 116 36.47 -5.59 24.29
N GLU A 117 35.67 -5.95 23.29
CA GLU A 117 34.62 -5.09 22.75
C GLU A 117 33.50 -4.84 23.75
N LEU A 118 33.13 -5.85 24.55
CA LEU A 118 32.22 -5.71 25.69
C LEU A 118 32.76 -4.67 26.69
N ARG A 119 34.08 -4.68 26.94
CA ARG A 119 34.74 -3.66 27.77
C ARG A 119 34.80 -2.29 27.10
N ALA A 120 34.79 -2.21 25.78
CA ALA A 120 34.77 -0.94 25.05
C ALA A 120 33.39 -0.26 25.09
N LEU A 121 32.30 -0.98 25.39
CA LEU A 121 30.96 -0.42 25.49
C LEU A 121 30.87 0.73 26.51
N ARG A 122 29.95 1.67 26.24
CA ARG A 122 29.61 2.71 27.22
C ARG A 122 28.88 2.07 28.41
N LEU A 123 28.99 2.70 29.58
CA LEU A 123 28.38 2.21 30.83
C LEU A 123 26.90 1.85 30.67
N LYS A 124 26.12 2.71 29.98
CA LYS A 124 24.68 2.51 29.74
C LYS A 124 24.41 1.27 28.88
N ASP A 125 25.22 1.05 27.85
CA ASP A 125 25.05 -0.06 26.91
C ASP A 125 25.50 -1.38 27.54
N LEU A 126 26.59 -1.35 28.32
CA LEU A 126 27.03 -2.49 29.12
C LEU A 126 25.98 -2.90 30.16
N LYS A 127 25.38 -1.94 30.88
CA LYS A 127 24.26 -2.23 31.80
C LYS A 127 23.08 -2.88 31.09
N ARG A 128 22.70 -2.36 29.92
CA ARG A 128 21.62 -2.92 29.11
C ARG A 128 21.95 -4.35 28.68
N ALA A 129 23.16 -4.59 28.18
CA ALA A 129 23.64 -5.91 27.78
C ALA A 129 23.56 -6.93 28.92
N LEU A 130 24.08 -6.58 30.11
CA LEU A 130 24.06 -7.43 31.30
C LEU A 130 22.63 -7.71 31.77
N ALA A 131 21.77 -6.68 31.79
CA ALA A 131 20.36 -6.83 32.15
C ALA A 131 19.60 -7.73 31.14
N THR A 132 19.88 -7.60 29.85
CA THR A 132 19.29 -8.46 28.81
C THR A 132 19.74 -9.92 28.95
N ALA A 133 20.95 -10.15 29.46
CA ALA A 133 21.45 -11.49 29.82
C ALA A 133 20.88 -12.02 31.16
N GLY A 134 20.00 -11.27 31.82
CA GLY A 134 19.35 -11.66 33.09
C GLY A 134 20.18 -11.41 34.34
N LEU A 135 21.22 -10.59 34.27
CA LEU A 135 22.04 -10.21 35.43
C LEU A 135 21.43 -8.99 36.14
N ASP A 136 21.46 -9.00 37.47
CA ASP A 136 21.03 -7.84 38.26
C ASP A 136 22.10 -6.75 38.23
N VAL A 137 21.73 -5.58 37.69
CA VAL A 137 22.61 -4.41 37.56
C VAL A 137 22.19 -3.26 38.49
N SER A 138 21.20 -3.47 39.37
CA SER A 138 20.57 -2.43 40.18
C SER A 138 21.52 -1.75 41.18
N GLY A 139 22.57 -2.45 41.63
CA GLY A 139 23.59 -1.94 42.56
C GLY A 139 24.91 -1.48 41.91
N CYS A 140 25.06 -1.60 40.60
CA CYS A 140 26.33 -1.29 39.93
C CYS A 140 26.33 0.15 39.42
N PHE A 141 27.15 1.04 39.98
CA PHE A 141 27.17 2.47 39.61
C PHE A 141 28.30 2.83 38.64
N ASP A 142 29.41 2.08 38.68
CA ASP A 142 30.57 2.28 37.83
C ASP A 142 30.82 1.09 36.88
N LYS A 143 31.81 1.24 36.00
CA LYS A 143 32.14 0.25 34.98
C LYS A 143 32.88 -0.95 35.58
N GLU A 144 33.67 -0.73 36.63
CA GLU A 144 34.42 -1.79 37.30
C GLU A 144 33.48 -2.79 37.99
N SER A 145 32.46 -2.29 38.70
CA SER A 145 31.41 -3.11 39.33
C SER A 145 30.69 -4.00 38.31
N LEU A 146 30.44 -3.49 37.10
CA LEU A 146 29.85 -4.29 36.01
C LEU A 146 30.82 -5.33 35.45
N PHE A 147 32.13 -5.06 35.47
CA PHE A 147 33.14 -6.03 35.06
C PHE A 147 33.37 -7.11 36.12
N GLU A 148 33.21 -6.81 37.41
CA GLU A 148 33.18 -7.82 38.46
C GLU A 148 32.08 -8.86 38.21
N LEU A 149 30.90 -8.42 37.71
CA LEU A 149 29.82 -9.35 37.32
C LEU A 149 30.19 -10.26 36.14
N LEU A 150 31.18 -9.90 35.32
CA LEU A 150 31.64 -10.70 34.19
C LEU A 150 32.74 -11.70 34.55
N LYS A 151 33.37 -11.58 35.73
CA LYS A 151 34.45 -12.47 36.19
C LYS A 151 34.06 -13.93 36.40
N PRO A 152 32.84 -14.28 36.87
CA PRO A 152 32.48 -15.68 37.04
C PRO A 152 32.54 -16.42 35.70
N GLU A 153 33.12 -17.62 35.69
CA GLU A 153 33.29 -18.41 34.47
C GLU A 153 31.95 -18.65 33.76
N GLY A 154 31.93 -18.46 32.43
CA GLY A 154 30.74 -18.65 31.61
C GLY A 154 29.77 -17.45 31.55
N VAL A 155 29.94 -16.42 32.39
CA VAL A 155 29.04 -15.25 32.37
C VAL A 155 29.31 -14.38 31.14
N THR A 156 30.58 -14.16 30.80
CA THR A 156 30.95 -13.37 29.62
C THR A 156 30.41 -14.01 28.34
N GLU A 157 30.56 -15.32 28.19
CA GLU A 157 30.05 -16.09 27.06
C GLU A 157 28.52 -16.04 26.99
N ARG A 158 27.83 -16.11 28.13
CA ARG A 158 26.37 -15.97 28.20
C ARG A 158 25.91 -14.58 27.77
N VAL A 159 26.61 -13.53 28.18
CA VAL A 159 26.28 -12.15 27.80
C VAL A 159 26.52 -11.95 26.31
N LEU A 160 27.65 -12.41 25.77
CA LEU A 160 27.93 -12.37 24.33
C LEU A 160 26.88 -13.16 23.53
N ALA A 161 26.52 -14.37 23.96
CA ALA A 161 25.50 -15.18 23.33
C ALA A 161 24.11 -14.51 23.39
N SER A 162 23.76 -13.88 24.50
CA SER A 162 22.52 -13.11 24.65
C SER A 162 22.49 -11.90 23.71
N LEU A 163 23.58 -11.13 23.64
CA LEU A 163 23.71 -10.01 22.72
C LEU A 163 23.63 -10.45 21.26
N GLN A 164 24.29 -11.56 20.92
CA GLN A 164 24.20 -12.14 19.59
C GLN A 164 22.78 -12.61 19.28
N ALA A 165 22.09 -13.28 20.21
CA ALA A 165 20.70 -13.69 20.02
C ALA A 165 19.75 -12.49 19.84
N VAL A 166 19.97 -11.40 20.59
CA VAL A 166 19.22 -10.14 20.43
C VAL A 166 19.53 -9.50 19.08
N ALA A 167 20.79 -9.47 18.66
CA ALA A 167 21.20 -8.95 17.37
C ALA A 167 20.58 -9.76 16.22
N GLU A 168 20.62 -11.10 16.28
CA GLU A 168 19.95 -11.98 15.31
C GLU A 168 18.44 -11.80 15.32
N ALA A 169 17.82 -11.66 16.50
CA ALA A 169 16.38 -11.37 16.62
C ALA A 169 16.01 -9.97 16.09
N SER A 170 16.96 -9.04 16.10
CA SER A 170 16.80 -7.68 15.56
C SER A 170 17.03 -7.59 14.05
N LYS A 171 17.65 -8.61 13.43
CA LYS A 171 17.79 -8.65 11.98
C LYS A 171 16.39 -8.67 11.35
N PRO A 172 16.11 -7.80 10.37
CA PRO A 172 14.83 -7.83 9.68
C PRO A 172 14.61 -9.21 9.08
N LYS A 173 13.49 -9.83 9.45
CA LYS A 173 13.05 -11.08 8.84
C LYS A 173 12.34 -10.75 7.55
N VAL A 174 12.82 -11.32 6.44
CA VAL A 174 12.26 -11.16 5.11
C VAL A 174 11.44 -12.42 4.77
N TYR A 175 10.22 -12.22 4.29
CA TYR A 175 9.30 -13.29 3.90
C TYR A 175 8.94 -13.13 2.42
N SER A 176 8.97 -14.23 1.66
CA SER A 176 8.54 -14.24 0.25
C SER A 176 7.08 -14.69 0.15
N VAL A 177 6.29 -13.95 -0.62
CA VAL A 177 4.85 -14.17 -0.76
C VAL A 177 4.48 -14.05 -2.24
N PRO A 178 3.62 -14.95 -2.77
CA PRO A 178 3.12 -14.81 -4.13
C PRO A 178 2.37 -13.49 -4.33
N LEU A 179 2.70 -12.79 -5.42
CA LEU A 179 2.01 -11.59 -5.87
C LEU A 179 1.08 -11.97 -7.02
N VAL A 180 -0.18 -11.54 -6.95
CA VAL A 180 -1.12 -11.70 -8.06
C VAL A 180 -1.07 -10.43 -8.90
N VAL A 181 -0.71 -10.54 -10.17
CA VAL A 181 -0.60 -9.43 -11.11
C VAL A 181 -1.59 -9.64 -12.24
N GLU A 182 -2.52 -8.70 -12.43
CA GLU A 182 -3.55 -8.80 -13.47
C GLU A 182 -3.30 -7.75 -14.55
N GLU A 183 -2.84 -8.16 -15.74
CA GLU A 183 -2.71 -7.33 -16.97
C GLU A 183 -2.19 -5.88 -16.77
N ASN A 184 -1.28 -5.65 -15.81
CA ASN A 184 -0.78 -4.33 -15.39
C ASN A 184 -1.86 -3.35 -14.88
N THR A 185 -3.03 -3.86 -14.48
CA THR A 185 -4.13 -3.07 -13.95
C THR A 185 -4.05 -2.91 -12.44
N PHE A 186 -3.73 -4.00 -11.72
CA PHE A 186 -3.53 -3.99 -10.29
C PHE A 186 -2.63 -5.15 -9.85
N ILE A 187 -2.11 -5.01 -8.64
CA ILE A 187 -1.48 -6.09 -7.89
C ILE A 187 -2.34 -6.45 -6.67
N ALA A 188 -2.32 -7.72 -6.29
CA ALA A 188 -3.07 -8.22 -5.15
C ALA A 188 -2.29 -9.22 -4.31
N LEU A 189 -2.64 -9.29 -3.03
CA LEU A 189 -2.05 -10.17 -2.03
C LEU A 189 -3.12 -11.04 -1.40
N ASP A 190 -2.76 -12.30 -1.17
CA ASP A 190 -3.59 -13.25 -0.44
C ASP A 190 -3.20 -13.25 1.06
N LEU A 191 -4.16 -12.90 1.91
CA LEU A 191 -4.02 -12.92 3.37
C LEU A 191 -4.80 -14.10 3.96
N LYS A 192 -4.21 -14.83 4.89
CA LYS A 192 -4.94 -15.77 5.75
C LYS A 192 -5.50 -15.01 6.94
N LEU A 193 -6.82 -15.00 7.09
CA LEU A 193 -7.52 -14.22 8.10
C LEU A 193 -8.24 -15.11 9.13
N GLY A 194 -8.14 -14.70 10.39
CA GLY A 194 -8.94 -15.23 11.48
C GLY A 194 -8.60 -16.66 11.90
N PRO A 195 -9.36 -17.24 12.84
CA PRO A 195 -9.08 -18.56 13.40
C PRO A 195 -9.25 -19.69 12.37
N ASN A 196 -10.10 -19.49 11.37
CA ASN A 196 -10.33 -20.45 10.29
C ASN A 196 -9.26 -20.36 9.18
N SER A 197 -8.31 -19.43 9.29
CA SER A 197 -7.27 -19.19 8.28
C SER A 197 -7.84 -19.01 6.87
N ALA A 198 -8.96 -18.31 6.75
CA ALA A 198 -9.62 -18.11 5.47
C ALA A 198 -8.73 -17.24 4.57
N VAL A 199 -8.47 -17.70 3.35
CA VAL A 199 -7.67 -16.94 2.38
C VAL A 199 -8.55 -15.88 1.72
N ALA A 200 -8.13 -14.63 1.83
CA ALA A 200 -8.83 -13.46 1.31
C ALA A 200 -7.86 -12.62 0.48
N ARG A 201 -8.25 -12.31 -0.77
CA ARG A 201 -7.43 -11.57 -1.71
C ARG A 201 -7.73 -10.08 -1.63
N PHE A 202 -6.71 -9.26 -1.44
CA PHE A 202 -6.86 -7.82 -1.42
C PHE A 202 -6.03 -7.16 -2.52
N MET A 203 -6.63 -6.21 -3.22
CA MET A 203 -5.89 -5.31 -4.11
C MET A 203 -4.97 -4.42 -3.27
N VAL A 204 -3.74 -4.16 -3.72
CA VAL A 204 -2.84 -3.22 -3.04
C VAL A 204 -3.00 -1.83 -3.67
N ASP A 205 -3.33 -0.83 -2.87
CA ASP A 205 -3.41 0.55 -3.33
C ASP A 205 -3.02 1.54 -2.23
N THR A 206 -2.22 2.53 -2.59
CA THR A 206 -1.75 3.61 -1.72
C THR A 206 -2.64 4.85 -1.77
N SER A 207 -3.65 4.87 -2.64
CA SER A 207 -4.58 6.00 -2.78
C SER A 207 -5.59 6.13 -1.64
N THR A 208 -5.86 5.02 -0.94
CA THR A 208 -6.83 4.96 0.17
C THR A 208 -6.14 5.08 1.53
N PRO A 209 -6.75 5.80 2.50
CA PRO A 209 -6.12 6.03 3.80
C PRO A 209 -6.24 4.83 4.76
N PHE A 210 -7.20 3.94 4.54
CA PHE A 210 -7.47 2.79 5.42
C PHE A 210 -7.76 1.56 4.59
N THR A 211 -7.33 0.42 5.10
CA THR A 211 -7.62 -0.86 4.50
C THR A 211 -9.12 -1.08 4.51
N THR A 212 -9.68 -1.41 3.35
CA THR A 212 -11.14 -1.59 3.18
C THR A 212 -11.48 -3.03 2.89
N ILE A 213 -12.71 -3.41 3.19
CA ILE A 213 -13.26 -4.72 2.89
C ILE A 213 -14.72 -4.58 2.44
N LEU A 214 -15.14 -5.37 1.46
CA LEU A 214 -16.53 -5.43 1.05
C LEU A 214 -17.41 -5.95 2.20
N GLU A 215 -18.55 -5.31 2.44
CA GLU A 215 -19.44 -5.68 3.54
C GLU A 215 -19.84 -7.17 3.56
N ASP A 216 -20.13 -7.74 2.39
CA ASP A 216 -20.52 -9.14 2.29
C ASP A 216 -19.36 -10.09 2.63
N TRP A 217 -18.12 -9.69 2.32
CA TRP A 217 -16.93 -10.43 2.73
C TRP A 217 -16.68 -10.31 4.22
N ALA A 218 -16.83 -9.12 4.81
CA ALA A 218 -16.71 -8.93 6.25
C ALA A 218 -17.71 -9.83 7.02
N LYS A 219 -18.96 -9.91 6.56
CA LYS A 219 -19.98 -10.80 7.14
C LYS A 219 -19.60 -12.27 7.02
N ARG A 220 -19.14 -12.71 5.84
CA ARG A 220 -18.72 -14.11 5.58
C ARG A 220 -17.52 -14.53 6.43
N LEU A 221 -16.60 -13.62 6.68
CA LEU A 221 -15.42 -13.86 7.50
C LEU A 221 -15.70 -13.74 9.01
N GLY A 222 -16.95 -13.45 9.41
CA GLY A 222 -17.32 -13.32 10.81
C GLY A 222 -16.68 -12.10 11.48
N ALA A 223 -16.48 -11.02 10.74
CA ALA A 223 -15.82 -9.82 11.25
C ALA A 223 -16.60 -9.19 12.41
N ILE A 224 -15.88 -8.69 13.41
CA ILE A 224 -16.46 -8.13 14.65
C ILE A 224 -16.29 -6.62 14.62
N GLY A 225 -17.37 -5.87 14.85
CA GLY A 225 -17.32 -4.40 14.92
C GLY A 225 -16.40 -3.91 16.03
N VAL A 226 -15.56 -2.91 15.72
CA VAL A 226 -14.68 -2.23 16.67
C VAL A 226 -15.37 -0.93 17.10
N SER A 227 -15.68 -0.80 18.38
CA SER A 227 -16.35 0.38 18.93
C SER A 227 -15.39 1.56 19.14
N GLY A 228 -15.93 2.79 19.07
CA GLY A 228 -15.17 4.01 19.38
C GLY A 228 -14.17 4.47 18.32
N VAL A 229 -14.20 3.87 17.12
CA VAL A 229 -13.36 4.27 15.99
C VAL A 229 -14.22 4.95 14.92
N ASN A 230 -13.73 6.06 14.39
CA ASN A 230 -14.26 6.71 13.19
C ASN A 230 -13.14 6.62 12.14
N PRO A 231 -13.35 6.00 10.95
CA PRO A 231 -14.60 5.42 10.50
C PRO A 231 -14.88 4.12 11.27
N PRO A 232 -16.11 3.60 11.25
CA PRO A 232 -16.39 2.28 11.80
C PRO A 232 -15.44 1.24 11.20
N GLN A 233 -14.74 0.50 12.06
CA GLN A 233 -13.84 -0.57 11.65
C GLN A 233 -14.41 -1.92 12.09
N VAL A 234 -14.02 -2.97 11.37
CA VAL A 234 -14.23 -4.36 11.77
C VAL A 234 -12.89 -5.04 11.96
N SER A 235 -12.81 -5.92 12.95
CA SER A 235 -11.67 -6.80 13.19
C SER A 235 -11.95 -8.17 12.57
N LEU A 236 -10.97 -8.69 11.84
CA LEU A 236 -11.00 -10.02 11.22
C LEU A 236 -10.10 -11.03 11.94
N GLY A 237 -9.63 -10.69 13.15
CA GLY A 237 -8.68 -11.49 13.93
C GLY A 237 -7.24 -11.35 13.43
N SER A 238 -6.40 -12.35 13.69
CA SER A 238 -5.02 -12.35 13.21
C SER A 238 -4.96 -12.47 11.67
N ALA A 239 -4.06 -11.72 11.04
CA ALA A 239 -3.71 -11.89 9.63
C ALA A 239 -2.32 -12.48 9.48
N TYR A 240 -2.18 -13.34 8.48
CA TYR A 240 -0.90 -13.86 8.04
C TYR A 240 -0.70 -13.63 6.56
N LEU A 241 0.49 -13.15 6.20
CA LEU A 241 0.93 -12.96 4.83
C LEU A 241 2.04 -13.99 4.54
N GLY A 242 1.67 -15.12 3.93
CA GLY A 242 2.53 -16.32 3.96
C GLY A 242 2.69 -16.82 5.40
N ASP A 243 3.94 -16.86 5.88
CA ASP A 243 4.30 -17.21 7.27
C ASP A 243 4.53 -15.98 8.17
N LEU A 244 4.38 -14.77 7.62
CA LEU A 244 4.51 -13.53 8.39
C LEU A 244 3.24 -13.27 9.20
N ASP A 245 3.37 -13.21 10.53
CA ASP A 245 2.31 -12.72 11.42
C ASP A 245 2.21 -11.19 11.33
N CYS A 246 1.11 -10.74 10.74
CA CYS A 246 0.75 -9.33 10.56
C CYS A 246 -0.01 -8.74 11.76
N GLY A 247 -0.27 -9.55 12.80
CA GLY A 247 -1.05 -9.17 13.98
C GLY A 247 -2.54 -9.06 13.68
N GLU A 248 -3.24 -8.27 14.49
CA GLU A 248 -4.67 -8.02 14.30
C GLU A 248 -4.92 -7.26 12.99
N PHE A 249 -5.84 -7.81 12.18
CA PHE A 249 -6.29 -7.23 10.94
C PHE A 249 -7.59 -6.48 11.13
N ARG A 250 -7.55 -5.18 10.83
CA ARG A 250 -8.69 -4.28 10.90
C ARG A 250 -8.93 -3.68 9.52
N ALA A 251 -10.19 -3.53 9.16
CA ALA A 251 -10.60 -2.94 7.89
C ALA A 251 -11.88 -2.13 8.06
N VAL A 252 -12.09 -1.18 7.14
CA VAL A 252 -13.33 -0.40 7.04
C VAL A 252 -14.28 -1.14 6.10
N PRO A 253 -15.47 -1.57 6.54
CA PRO A 253 -16.45 -2.17 5.67
C PRO A 253 -17.01 -1.12 4.71
N VAL A 254 -17.03 -1.42 3.41
CA VAL A 254 -17.46 -0.50 2.36
C VAL A 254 -18.32 -1.21 1.30
N VAL A 255 -19.12 -0.41 0.59
CA VAL A 255 -19.78 -0.81 -0.65
C VAL A 255 -19.08 -0.09 -1.80
N MET A 256 -18.14 -0.75 -2.45
CA MET A 256 -17.41 -0.21 -3.59
C MET A 256 -17.13 -1.29 -4.63
N ALA A 257 -16.80 -0.89 -5.86
CA ALA A 257 -16.28 -1.80 -6.85
C ALA A 257 -14.81 -2.12 -6.55
N VAL A 258 -14.48 -3.40 -6.52
CA VAL A 258 -13.09 -3.90 -6.47
C VAL A 258 -12.91 -4.90 -7.62
N PRO A 259 -11.67 -5.16 -8.07
CA PRO A 259 -11.44 -6.13 -9.12
C PRO A 259 -12.03 -7.52 -8.79
N PRO A 260 -12.42 -8.32 -9.82
CA PRO A 260 -12.91 -9.66 -9.61
C PRO A 260 -11.97 -10.51 -8.75
N GLY A 261 -12.53 -11.22 -7.78
CA GLY A 261 -11.77 -12.07 -6.85
C GLY A 261 -11.17 -11.33 -5.65
N CYS A 262 -11.08 -9.99 -5.67
CA CYS A 262 -10.68 -9.21 -4.50
C CYS A 262 -11.85 -9.05 -3.52
N CYS A 263 -11.55 -9.09 -2.23
CA CYS A 263 -12.50 -8.82 -1.15
C CYS A 263 -12.39 -7.39 -0.60
N GLY A 264 -11.39 -6.62 -1.01
CA GLY A 264 -11.10 -5.30 -0.47
C GLY A 264 -9.80 -4.71 -0.99
N VAL A 265 -9.33 -3.65 -0.33
CA VAL A 265 -8.12 -2.91 -0.70
C VAL A 265 -7.18 -2.81 0.51
N LEU A 266 -5.96 -3.34 0.40
CA LEU A 266 -4.88 -3.10 1.35
C LEU A 266 -4.28 -1.73 1.10
N SER A 267 -4.36 -0.91 2.13
CA SER A 267 -4.05 0.52 2.05
C SER A 267 -2.78 0.88 2.80
N LEU A 268 -2.43 2.18 2.77
CA LEU A 268 -1.21 2.68 3.38
C LEU A 268 -1.12 2.40 4.89
N ASP A 269 -2.23 2.29 5.61
CA ASP A 269 -2.28 1.91 7.03
C ASP A 269 -1.77 0.48 7.31
N PHE A 270 -1.97 -0.43 6.36
CA PHE A 270 -1.43 -1.78 6.42
C PHE A 270 0.00 -1.81 5.86
N LEU A 271 0.23 -1.17 4.71
CA LEU A 271 1.56 -1.15 4.08
C LEU A 271 2.61 -0.47 4.96
N SER A 272 2.26 0.57 5.71
CA SER A 272 3.17 1.28 6.62
C SER A 272 3.74 0.45 7.77
N ARG A 273 3.25 -0.79 7.97
CA ARG A 273 3.75 -1.71 8.99
C ARG A 273 5.02 -2.45 8.59
N PHE A 274 5.37 -2.44 7.30
CA PHE A 274 6.47 -3.25 6.75
C PHE A 274 7.25 -2.47 5.70
N ASP A 275 8.47 -2.94 5.42
CA ASP A 275 9.20 -2.58 4.20
C ASP A 275 8.89 -3.65 3.14
N TRP A 276 8.73 -3.24 1.88
CA TRP A 276 8.25 -4.09 0.79
C TRP A 276 9.22 -4.08 -0.38
N GLU A 277 9.41 -5.23 -1.02
CA GLU A 277 10.03 -5.37 -2.33
C GLU A 277 9.03 -6.04 -3.27
N PHE A 278 8.50 -5.28 -4.22
CA PHE A 278 7.62 -5.79 -5.26
C PHE A 278 8.46 -6.19 -6.47
N ASP A 279 8.43 -7.47 -6.81
CA ASP A 279 8.99 -8.01 -8.04
C ASP A 279 7.83 -8.45 -8.94
N VAL A 280 7.29 -7.47 -9.66
CA VAL A 280 6.07 -7.66 -10.47
C VAL A 280 6.35 -8.62 -11.65
N GLN A 281 7.58 -8.62 -12.18
CA GLN A 281 7.96 -9.52 -13.27
C GLN A 281 7.97 -10.98 -12.84
N ASN A 282 8.45 -11.26 -11.63
CA ASN A 282 8.48 -12.62 -11.09
C ASN A 282 7.21 -12.98 -10.29
N CYS A 283 6.19 -12.10 -10.27
CA CYS A 283 4.96 -12.28 -9.49
C CYS A 283 5.27 -12.63 -8.02
N GLN A 284 6.25 -11.95 -7.43
CA GLN A 284 6.63 -12.13 -6.03
C GLN A 284 6.68 -10.80 -5.30
N VAL A 285 6.42 -10.86 -4.00
CA VAL A 285 6.70 -9.76 -3.09
C VAL A 285 7.51 -10.28 -1.92
N GLN A 286 8.55 -9.56 -1.56
CA GLN A 286 9.22 -9.77 -0.29
C GLN A 286 8.77 -8.71 0.71
N VAL A 287 8.50 -9.13 1.93
CA VAL A 287 8.02 -8.27 3.00
C VAL A 287 8.94 -8.42 4.20
N ALA A 288 9.37 -7.29 4.76
CA ALA A 288 10.24 -7.26 5.91
C ALA A 288 9.58 -6.56 7.09
N LYS A 289 9.50 -7.26 8.21
CA LYS A 289 9.08 -6.69 9.49
C LYS A 289 10.28 -6.03 10.15
N VAL A 290 10.34 -4.71 10.09
CA VAL A 290 11.42 -3.94 10.74
C VAL A 290 10.96 -3.47 12.11
N PRO A 291 11.78 -3.66 13.17
CA PRO A 291 11.47 -3.12 14.49
C PRO A 291 11.30 -1.60 14.44
N THR A 292 10.22 -1.09 15.04
CA THR A 292 9.81 0.33 15.00
C THR A 292 10.87 1.31 15.50
N ASP A 293 11.82 0.86 16.31
CA ASP A 293 12.80 1.68 17.03
C ASP A 293 14.22 1.66 16.41
N THR A 294 14.35 1.30 15.13
CA THR A 294 15.68 1.04 14.56
C THR A 294 15.98 1.86 13.31
N ALA A 295 17.16 2.48 13.29
CA ALA A 295 17.82 3.04 12.12
C ALA A 295 18.44 1.94 11.23
N VAL A 296 17.81 0.75 11.20
CA VAL A 296 18.29 -0.41 10.45
C VAL A 296 18.07 -0.12 8.96
N PRO A 297 19.09 -0.31 8.09
CA PRO A 297 18.92 -0.14 6.67
C PRO A 297 17.85 -1.07 6.13
N VAL A 298 17.24 -0.70 5.00
CA VAL A 298 16.26 -1.54 4.32
C VAL A 298 16.92 -2.90 3.99
N PRO A 299 16.29 -4.03 4.31
CA PRO A 299 16.92 -5.36 4.23
C PRO A 299 16.94 -5.96 2.82
N PHE A 300 16.63 -5.16 1.80
CA PHE A 300 16.58 -5.57 0.41
C PHE A 300 17.84 -5.10 -0.32
N ASP A 301 18.27 -5.84 -1.35
CA ASP A 301 19.36 -5.39 -2.20
C ASP A 301 18.90 -4.20 -3.06
N ILE A 302 19.28 -2.99 -2.68
CA ILE A 302 18.93 -1.75 -3.40
C ILE A 302 20.03 -1.26 -4.35
N THR A 303 21.09 -2.04 -4.57
CA THR A 303 22.30 -1.58 -5.30
C THR A 303 22.02 -1.18 -6.75
N SER A 304 21.06 -1.83 -7.40
CA SER A 304 20.64 -1.55 -8.78
C SER A 304 19.47 -0.56 -8.89
N LEU A 305 18.97 -0.07 -7.76
CA LEU A 305 17.79 0.78 -7.70
C LEU A 305 18.18 2.21 -7.29
N ARG A 306 17.40 3.19 -7.75
CA ARG A 306 17.61 4.60 -7.41
C ARG A 306 16.58 5.07 -6.40
N LYS A 307 17.05 5.80 -5.39
CA LYS A 307 16.19 6.31 -4.32
C LYS A 307 15.33 7.49 -4.80
N VAL A 308 14.01 7.36 -4.64
CA VAL A 308 12.98 8.37 -4.88
C VAL A 308 12.33 8.73 -3.54
N PRO A 309 12.73 9.86 -2.91
CA PRO A 309 12.05 10.36 -1.72
C PRO A 309 10.60 10.74 -2.02
N PHE A 310 9.71 10.51 -1.06
CA PHE A 310 8.33 11.00 -1.13
C PHE A 310 7.93 11.68 0.18
N GLU A 311 6.88 12.51 0.11
CA GLU A 311 6.23 13.12 1.25
C GLU A 311 4.79 12.63 1.38
N LEU A 312 4.26 12.64 2.61
CA LEU A 312 2.83 12.42 2.84
C LEU A 312 2.11 13.76 2.74
N LYS A 313 1.23 13.87 1.74
CA LYS A 313 0.40 15.07 1.53
C LYS A 313 -1.05 14.76 1.87
N VAL A 314 -1.62 15.57 2.75
CA VAL A 314 -3.06 15.51 3.06
C VAL A 314 -3.86 16.17 1.94
N ALA A 315 -4.81 15.43 1.36
CA ALA A 315 -5.73 15.96 0.37
C ALA A 315 -6.77 16.86 1.06
N LYS A 316 -6.62 18.19 0.93
CA LYS A 316 -7.41 19.18 1.68
C LYS A 316 -8.92 19.13 1.41
N ASN A 317 -9.32 18.69 0.23
CA ASN A 317 -10.71 18.72 -0.24
C ASN A 317 -11.32 17.32 -0.34
N MET A 318 -10.60 16.29 0.11
CA MET A 318 -11.15 14.95 0.21
C MET A 318 -11.23 14.56 1.66
N SER A 319 -12.46 14.38 2.14
CA SER A 319 -12.69 13.66 3.37
C SER A 319 -13.59 12.47 3.09
N MET A 320 -13.14 11.29 3.50
CA MET A 320 -13.97 10.09 3.53
C MET A 320 -14.48 9.94 4.96
N GLY A 321 -15.75 10.32 5.21
CA GLY A 321 -16.31 10.28 6.56
C GLY A 321 -15.63 11.26 7.53
N GLY A 322 -15.19 12.43 7.06
CA GLY A 322 -14.52 13.44 7.89
C GLY A 322 -13.02 13.18 8.13
N MET A 323 -12.42 12.24 7.39
CA MET A 323 -11.02 11.86 7.57
C MET A 323 -10.13 12.35 6.45
N GLU A 324 -8.94 12.81 6.82
CA GLU A 324 -7.90 13.28 5.92
C GLU A 324 -7.30 12.12 5.12
N ILE A 325 -7.36 12.21 3.79
CA ILE A 325 -6.67 11.27 2.90
C ILE A 325 -5.20 11.67 2.80
N LYS A 326 -4.29 10.77 3.17
CA LYS A 326 -2.84 10.95 3.01
C LYS A 326 -2.39 10.27 1.72
N LEU A 327 -1.80 11.05 0.83
CA LEU A 327 -1.27 10.57 -0.45
C LEU A 327 0.26 10.64 -0.43
N LEU A 328 0.90 9.66 -1.07
CA LEU A 328 2.33 9.66 -1.30
C LEU A 328 2.62 10.58 -2.49
N LYS A 329 3.44 11.60 -2.29
CA LYS A 329 3.79 12.60 -3.30
C LYS A 329 5.29 12.62 -3.55
N ALA A 330 5.72 12.59 -4.81
CA ALA A 330 7.10 12.77 -5.24
C ALA A 330 7.20 13.90 -6.28
N PRO A 331 8.33 14.63 -6.34
CA PRO A 331 8.58 15.55 -7.45
C PRO A 331 8.80 14.75 -8.74
N VAL A 332 8.27 15.24 -9.87
CA VAL A 332 8.48 14.65 -11.19
C VAL A 332 8.72 15.76 -12.21
N LYS A 333 9.64 15.51 -13.14
CA LYS A 333 9.76 16.26 -14.39
C LYS A 333 9.16 15.45 -15.52
N MET A 334 8.24 16.03 -16.28
CA MET A 334 7.58 15.39 -17.41
C MET A 334 7.98 16.05 -18.71
N GLY A 335 8.18 15.27 -19.77
CA GLY A 335 8.35 15.77 -21.12
C GLY A 335 7.76 14.83 -22.16
N ARG A 336 7.62 15.28 -23.41
CA ARG A 336 7.16 14.41 -24.50
C ARG A 336 8.20 13.34 -24.81
N GLN A 337 7.77 12.10 -25.06
CA GLN A 337 8.69 11.05 -25.47
C GLN A 337 9.40 11.43 -26.77
N GLY A 338 10.72 11.22 -26.81
CA GLY A 338 11.58 11.62 -27.93
C GLY A 338 12.11 13.06 -27.84
N ALA A 339 11.55 13.92 -26.99
CA ALA A 339 12.07 15.28 -26.78
C ALA A 339 13.39 15.30 -26.00
N ALA A 340 13.69 14.28 -25.18
CA ALA A 340 14.93 14.21 -24.40
C ALA A 340 16.20 14.19 -25.28
N ALA A 341 16.15 13.52 -26.45
CA ALA A 341 17.23 13.57 -27.42
C ALA A 341 17.41 14.98 -28.01
N ALA A 342 16.29 15.70 -28.21
CA ALA A 342 16.31 17.08 -28.67
C ALA A 342 16.81 18.06 -27.60
N GLU A 343 16.45 17.88 -26.32
CA GLU A 343 16.97 18.70 -25.21
C GLU A 343 18.49 18.54 -25.04
N MET A 344 19.03 17.32 -25.11
CA MET A 344 20.47 17.10 -25.09
C MET A 344 21.19 17.73 -26.29
N LEU A 345 20.56 17.77 -27.46
CA LEU A 345 21.16 18.33 -28.68
C LEU A 345 21.02 19.86 -28.77
N LEU A 346 19.98 20.46 -28.19
CA LEU A 346 19.62 21.86 -28.39
C LEU A 346 19.89 22.77 -27.17
N GLY A 347 20.42 22.22 -26.08
CA GLY A 347 21.16 22.94 -25.03
C GLY A 347 20.39 23.91 -24.12
N SER A 348 19.26 24.48 -24.58
CA SER A 348 18.38 25.36 -23.77
C SER A 348 17.16 25.89 -24.54
N LEU A 349 16.92 25.48 -25.79
CA LEU A 349 15.86 26.04 -26.62
C LEU A 349 14.57 25.23 -26.51
N GLY A 350 13.77 25.51 -25.49
CA GLY A 350 12.33 25.26 -25.50
C GLY A 350 11.79 24.46 -24.33
N SER A 351 10.65 24.93 -23.83
CA SER A 351 9.81 24.47 -22.72
C SER A 351 9.20 23.07 -22.90
N PHE A 352 10.01 22.04 -23.17
CA PHE A 352 9.51 20.68 -23.39
C PHE A 352 9.44 19.83 -22.12
N SER A 353 9.98 20.34 -21.02
CA SER A 353 9.88 19.72 -19.70
C SER A 353 9.03 20.57 -18.75
N LEU A 354 8.28 19.89 -17.89
CA LEU A 354 7.38 20.47 -16.91
C LEU A 354 7.66 19.88 -15.54
N ASP A 355 7.96 20.72 -14.57
CA ASP A 355 7.97 20.33 -13.16
C ASP A 355 6.52 20.11 -12.68
N CYS A 356 6.22 18.94 -12.13
CA CYS A 356 4.91 18.61 -11.59
C CYS A 356 5.00 17.84 -10.27
N GLU A 357 3.91 17.85 -9.52
CA GLU A 357 3.75 16.96 -8.36
C GLU A 357 3.14 15.63 -8.82
N ALA A 358 3.78 14.51 -8.51
CA ALA A 358 3.24 13.20 -8.83
C ALA A 358 2.81 12.43 -7.58
N TYR A 359 1.67 11.75 -7.70
CA TYR A 359 1.08 10.95 -6.63
C TYR A 359 1.19 9.47 -6.98
N LEU A 360 1.61 8.65 -6.02
CA LEU A 360 2.01 7.26 -6.26
C LEU A 360 0.86 6.31 -5.94
N PHE A 361 0.22 5.68 -6.94
CA PHE A 361 -0.99 4.86 -6.82
C PHE A 361 -0.74 3.47 -7.41
N PHE A 362 -0.88 2.40 -6.61
CA PHE A 362 -0.49 1.05 -7.04
C PHE A 362 -1.58 0.30 -7.84
N ALA A 363 -2.79 0.87 -7.94
CA ALA A 363 -3.93 0.27 -8.62
C ALA A 363 -4.51 1.16 -9.73
N SER A 364 -3.67 1.85 -10.49
CA SER A 364 -4.14 2.73 -11.57
C SER A 364 -3.20 2.77 -12.76
N VAL A 365 -3.70 3.32 -13.86
CA VAL A 365 -2.89 3.77 -14.99
C VAL A 365 -2.31 5.14 -14.66
N SER A 366 -1.13 5.44 -15.19
CA SER A 366 -0.54 6.76 -15.08
C SER A 366 -1.41 7.80 -15.79
N ALA A 367 -1.61 8.94 -15.14
CA ALA A 367 -2.46 10.01 -15.65
C ALA A 367 -1.87 11.39 -15.33
N CYS A 368 -2.19 12.41 -16.11
CA CYS A 368 -1.81 13.79 -15.80
C CYS A 368 -2.99 14.75 -15.88
N SER A 369 -2.88 15.84 -15.12
CA SER A 369 -3.89 16.88 -15.09
C SER A 369 -3.99 17.59 -16.44
N LYS A 370 -5.14 18.23 -16.67
CA LYS A 370 -5.34 19.08 -17.84
C LYS A 370 -4.30 20.20 -17.90
N ASP A 371 -3.97 20.81 -16.76
CA ASP A 371 -2.92 21.84 -16.67
C ASP A 371 -1.55 21.31 -17.14
N ALA A 372 -1.20 20.06 -16.77
CA ALA A 372 0.03 19.42 -17.23
C ALA A 372 0.00 19.15 -18.74
N ALA A 373 -1.14 18.68 -19.25
CA ALA A 373 -1.33 18.40 -20.67
C ALA A 373 -1.23 19.69 -21.52
N GLU A 374 -1.87 20.78 -21.08
CA GLU A 374 -1.81 22.09 -21.74
C GLU A 374 -0.39 22.66 -21.73
N ALA A 375 0.32 22.58 -20.60
CA ALA A 375 1.70 23.03 -20.49
C ALA A 375 2.67 22.23 -21.38
N LEU A 376 2.39 20.94 -21.57
CA LEU A 376 3.12 20.08 -22.52
C LEU A 376 2.55 20.17 -23.95
N ALA A 377 1.53 21.00 -24.20
CA ALA A 377 0.80 21.14 -25.45
C ALA A 377 0.37 19.79 -26.07
N LEU A 378 -0.11 18.87 -25.23
CA LEU A 378 -0.68 17.58 -25.65
C LEU A 378 -2.03 17.81 -26.35
N GLY A 379 -2.33 17.04 -27.38
CA GLY A 379 -3.59 17.13 -28.14
C GLY A 379 -3.59 18.16 -29.27
N GLY A 380 -2.47 18.85 -29.51
CA GLY A 380 -2.27 19.60 -30.76
C GLY A 380 -2.11 18.68 -31.97
N GLU A 381 -2.23 19.24 -33.17
CA GLU A 381 -2.07 18.49 -34.44
C GLU A 381 -0.73 17.74 -34.52
N ASP A 382 0.32 18.31 -33.92
CA ASP A 382 1.68 17.76 -33.92
C ASP A 382 1.87 16.57 -32.97
N TYR A 383 0.92 16.32 -32.06
CA TYR A 383 1.02 15.24 -31.08
C TYR A 383 -0.36 14.65 -30.76
N PRO A 384 -0.97 13.90 -31.71
CA PRO A 384 -2.28 13.31 -31.50
C PRO A 384 -2.19 12.12 -30.52
N GLY A 385 -3.10 12.08 -29.54
CA GLY A 385 -3.20 10.95 -28.61
C GLY A 385 -3.70 9.68 -29.31
N LYS A 386 -3.30 8.50 -28.82
CA LYS A 386 -3.64 7.20 -29.45
C LYS A 386 -5.09 6.74 -29.23
N GLY A 387 -5.80 7.32 -28.25
CA GLY A 387 -7.19 6.98 -27.93
C GLY A 387 -7.36 5.56 -27.39
N LYS A 388 -7.51 5.40 -26.08
CA LYS A 388 -7.80 4.13 -25.41
C LYS A 388 -9.20 4.16 -24.81
N GLN A 389 -10.02 3.17 -25.13
CA GLN A 389 -11.31 3.00 -24.47
C GLN A 389 -11.10 2.37 -23.08
N MET A 390 -11.65 3.00 -22.06
CA MET A 390 -11.73 2.47 -20.71
C MET A 390 -13.18 2.43 -20.26
N ILE A 391 -13.57 1.34 -19.60
CA ILE A 391 -14.86 1.23 -18.94
C ILE A 391 -14.73 1.90 -17.58
N THR A 392 -15.47 2.97 -17.36
CA THR A 392 -15.51 3.66 -16.06
C THR A 392 -16.23 2.83 -15.01
N PRO A 393 -16.08 3.13 -13.70
CA PRO A 393 -16.75 2.38 -12.64
C PRO A 393 -18.28 2.34 -12.73
N ASP A 394 -18.91 3.28 -13.45
CA ASP A 394 -20.35 3.27 -13.75
C ASP A 394 -20.70 2.45 -15.01
N GLY A 395 -19.76 1.68 -15.56
CA GLY A 395 -19.95 0.79 -16.70
C GLY A 395 -19.97 1.49 -18.07
N LYS A 396 -19.66 2.78 -18.15
CA LYS A 396 -19.64 3.52 -19.42
C LYS A 396 -18.29 3.40 -20.09
N SER A 397 -18.26 3.16 -21.41
CA SER A 397 -17.02 3.29 -22.17
C SER A 397 -16.70 4.78 -22.37
N GLN A 398 -15.52 5.21 -21.92
CA GLN A 398 -14.95 6.53 -22.18
C GLN A 398 -13.63 6.35 -22.94
N THR A 399 -13.40 7.17 -23.96
CA THR A 399 -12.12 7.16 -24.69
C THR A 399 -11.20 8.21 -24.08
N PHE A 400 -10.07 7.76 -23.55
CA PHE A 400 -9.00 8.61 -23.04
C PHE A 400 -7.91 8.75 -24.08
N GLN A 401 -7.30 9.92 -24.18
CA GLN A 401 -6.13 10.09 -25.03
C GLN A 401 -4.87 9.73 -24.24
N ASP A 402 -4.17 8.71 -24.73
CA ASP A 402 -2.90 8.27 -24.18
C ASP A 402 -1.75 8.93 -24.94
N TYR A 403 -0.80 9.45 -24.18
CA TYR A 403 0.38 10.15 -24.69
C TYR A 403 1.65 9.49 -24.17
N GLY A 404 2.62 9.27 -25.06
CA GLY A 404 3.95 8.78 -24.67
C GLY A 404 4.75 9.90 -24.01
N LEU A 405 5.00 9.80 -22.71
CA LEU A 405 5.74 10.80 -21.95
C LEU A 405 7.02 10.21 -21.35
N SER A 406 8.08 11.01 -21.33
CA SER A 406 9.30 10.74 -20.56
C SER A 406 9.17 11.42 -19.20
N LEU A 407 9.32 10.63 -18.14
CA LEU A 407 9.19 11.04 -16.75
C LEU A 407 10.56 10.93 -16.07
N ALA A 408 10.96 11.94 -15.32
CA ALA A 408 12.10 11.91 -14.41
C ALA A 408 11.58 12.04 -12.98
N VAL A 409 11.51 10.91 -12.27
CA VAL A 409 10.83 10.77 -10.97
C VAL A 409 11.82 10.91 -9.81
N GLY A 410 11.50 11.79 -8.87
CA GLY A 410 12.30 12.07 -7.68
C GLY A 410 13.49 13.00 -7.93
N ASP A 411 14.10 13.43 -6.83
CA ASP A 411 15.30 14.25 -6.76
C ASP A 411 16.28 13.70 -5.70
N GLY A 412 16.32 12.38 -5.58
CA GLY A 412 17.16 11.68 -4.61
C GLY A 412 18.67 11.85 -4.85
N PRO A 413 19.51 11.36 -3.91
CA PRO A 413 20.97 11.50 -3.99
C PRO A 413 21.57 10.86 -5.24
N ASP A 414 20.91 9.84 -5.80
CA ASP A 414 21.34 9.12 -7.00
C ASP A 414 20.80 9.75 -8.31
N GLY A 415 20.15 10.92 -8.20
CA GLY A 415 19.45 11.58 -9.28
C GLY A 415 18.04 11.00 -9.54
N PRO A 416 17.30 11.61 -10.48
CA PRO A 416 15.96 11.14 -10.84
C PRO A 416 15.98 9.76 -11.51
N VAL A 417 14.84 9.08 -11.47
CA VAL A 417 14.57 7.85 -12.20
C VAL A 417 13.87 8.18 -13.51
N ALA A 418 14.53 7.92 -14.64
CA ALA A 418 13.95 8.11 -15.96
C ALA A 418 13.04 6.93 -16.32
N VAL A 419 11.79 7.20 -16.69
CA VAL A 419 10.78 6.21 -17.10
C VAL A 419 9.98 6.74 -18.27
N ASN A 420 9.73 5.92 -19.30
CA ASN A 420 8.87 6.31 -20.44
C ASN A 420 7.48 5.70 -20.33
N ALA A 421 6.41 6.44 -20.06
CA ALA A 421 5.08 5.89 -19.82
C ALA A 421 4.02 6.39 -20.81
N GLU A 422 2.94 5.62 -20.97
CA GLU A 422 1.72 6.11 -21.62
C GLU A 422 0.82 6.72 -20.56
N VAL A 423 0.56 8.02 -20.68
CA VAL A 423 -0.15 8.80 -19.66
C VAL A 423 -1.50 9.25 -20.20
N CYS A 424 -2.56 8.92 -19.46
CA CYS A 424 -3.92 9.36 -19.76
C CYS A 424 -4.11 10.83 -19.34
N VAL A 425 -4.66 11.67 -20.22
CA VAL A 425 -4.99 13.06 -19.86
C VAL A 425 -6.39 13.16 -19.27
N ASP A 426 -6.52 13.96 -18.20
CA ASP A 426 -7.80 14.33 -17.57
C ASP A 426 -8.61 13.13 -17.06
N HIS A 427 -7.92 12.15 -16.49
CA HIS A 427 -8.57 10.98 -15.90
C HIS A 427 -9.54 11.40 -14.76
N PRO A 428 -10.78 10.88 -14.67
CA PRO A 428 -11.77 11.30 -13.66
C PRO A 428 -11.30 11.14 -12.21
N GLY A 429 -10.37 10.21 -11.97
CA GLY A 429 -9.70 10.05 -10.67
C GLY A 429 -8.95 11.31 -10.25
N LEU A 430 -8.24 11.99 -11.16
CA LEU A 430 -7.52 13.23 -10.87
C LEU A 430 -8.47 14.36 -10.47
N GLN A 431 -9.61 14.48 -11.16
CA GLN A 431 -10.61 15.51 -10.87
C GLN A 431 -11.18 15.35 -9.46
N LYS A 432 -11.37 14.10 -9.00
CA LYS A 432 -11.87 13.79 -7.65
C LYS A 432 -10.86 14.09 -6.54
N LEU A 433 -9.57 13.99 -6.84
CA LEU A 433 -8.50 14.26 -5.86
C LEU A 433 -8.36 15.75 -5.54
N ALA A 434 -9.09 16.62 -6.26
CA ALA A 434 -9.21 18.05 -5.99
C ALA A 434 -7.85 18.72 -5.74
N PHE A 435 -6.88 18.37 -6.60
CA PHE A 435 -5.57 19.01 -6.62
C PHE A 435 -5.72 20.52 -6.83
N ASN A 436 -4.72 21.28 -6.39
CA ASN A 436 -4.71 22.73 -6.59
C ASN A 436 -4.82 23.00 -8.10
N THR A 437 -5.91 23.64 -8.52
CA THR A 437 -6.08 24.05 -9.92
C THR A 437 -4.93 24.97 -10.32
N GLY A 438 -4.43 24.80 -11.54
CA GLY A 438 -3.27 25.54 -12.06
C GLY A 438 -1.92 25.00 -11.59
N VAL A 439 -1.88 23.91 -10.84
CA VAL A 439 -0.63 23.17 -10.56
C VAL A 439 -0.63 21.90 -11.40
N PRO A 440 0.34 21.75 -12.32
CA PRO A 440 0.55 20.49 -13.02
C PRO A 440 0.72 19.33 -12.04
N THR A 441 -0.09 18.29 -12.20
CA THR A 441 -0.03 17.08 -11.38
C THR A 441 -0.10 15.82 -12.22
N ALA A 442 0.47 14.76 -11.68
CA ALA A 442 0.41 13.43 -12.25
C ALA A 442 0.02 12.38 -11.21
N ILE A 443 -0.56 11.28 -11.65
CA ILE A 443 -0.60 10.01 -10.92
C ILE A 443 0.39 9.08 -11.62
N LEU A 444 1.28 8.47 -10.84
CA LEU A 444 2.11 7.36 -11.31
C LEU A 444 1.42 6.06 -10.92
N GLY A 445 0.97 5.35 -11.94
CA GLY A 445 0.29 4.07 -11.84
C GLY A 445 1.23 2.87 -11.80
N LEU A 446 0.66 1.68 -11.85
CA LEU A 446 1.41 0.42 -11.90
C LEU A 446 2.19 0.27 -13.22
N ASP A 447 1.78 0.94 -14.28
CA ASP A 447 2.51 0.99 -15.55
C ASP A 447 3.86 1.73 -15.43
N VAL A 448 4.05 2.55 -14.39
CA VAL A 448 5.33 3.19 -14.05
C VAL A 448 5.98 2.47 -12.86
N LEU A 449 5.22 2.21 -11.81
CA LEU A 449 5.73 1.69 -10.54
C LEU A 449 5.99 0.17 -10.57
N GLY A 450 5.26 -0.56 -11.41
CA GLY A 450 5.23 -2.03 -11.48
C GLY A 450 5.87 -2.62 -12.73
N ARG A 451 6.65 -1.86 -13.50
CA ARG A 451 7.36 -2.41 -14.69
C ARG A 451 8.36 -3.50 -14.36
N SER A 452 8.87 -3.46 -13.14
CA SER A 452 10.05 -4.20 -12.74
C SER A 452 10.07 -4.32 -11.22
N ARG A 453 11.27 -4.26 -10.65
CA ARG A 453 11.52 -4.38 -9.23
C ARG A 453 11.42 -3.00 -8.57
N MET A 454 10.66 -2.94 -7.48
CA MET A 454 10.50 -1.72 -6.67
C MET A 454 10.62 -2.05 -5.19
N VAL A 455 11.36 -1.25 -4.43
CA VAL A 455 11.39 -1.32 -2.98
C VAL A 455 10.63 -0.15 -2.39
N PHE A 456 9.61 -0.39 -1.57
CA PHE A 456 8.81 0.62 -0.90
C PHE A 456 9.07 0.56 0.61
N SER A 457 9.65 1.62 1.17
CA SER A 457 9.82 1.78 2.62
C SER A 457 9.06 3.00 3.12
N PRO A 458 7.85 2.80 3.68
CA PRO A 458 7.11 3.84 4.39
C PRO A 458 7.91 4.46 5.54
N ARG A 459 8.73 3.66 6.23
CA ARG A 459 9.58 4.10 7.34
C ARG A 459 10.65 5.10 6.89
N GLU A 460 11.33 4.81 5.78
CA GLU A 460 12.34 5.67 5.20
C GLU A 460 11.76 6.76 4.28
N MET A 461 10.43 6.82 4.14
CA MET A 461 9.71 7.78 3.29
C MET A 461 10.27 7.85 1.87
N CYS A 462 10.57 6.68 1.29
CA CYS A 462 11.10 6.59 -0.07
C CYS A 462 10.72 5.28 -0.76
N ILE A 463 10.78 5.35 -2.08
CA ILE A 463 10.72 4.20 -2.98
C ILE A 463 12.07 4.09 -3.66
N TRP A 464 12.58 2.89 -3.86
CA TRP A 464 13.67 2.65 -4.80
C TRP A 464 13.10 2.02 -6.06
N MET A 465 13.38 2.65 -7.20
CA MET A 465 12.87 2.24 -8.50
C MET A 465 14.04 1.84 -9.40
N GLN A 466 13.81 0.83 -10.24
CA GLN A 466 14.75 0.46 -11.28
C GLN A 466 14.67 1.48 -12.42
N PRO A 467 15.79 2.09 -12.85
CA PRO A 467 15.79 2.97 -14.01
C PRO A 467 15.50 2.18 -15.30
N ASP A 468 14.77 2.78 -16.25
CA ASP A 468 14.63 2.21 -17.59
C ASP A 468 16.04 2.15 -18.24
N LEU A 469 16.45 0.97 -18.71
CA LEU A 469 17.78 0.78 -19.33
C LEU A 469 17.89 1.29 -20.78
N GLY A 470 16.80 1.84 -21.33
CA GLY A 470 16.74 2.38 -22.70
C GLY A 470 16.42 1.34 -23.76
#